data_AF-A0AAW2UFZ6-F1
#
_entry.id   AF-A0AAW2UFZ6-F1
#
_cell.length_a   1.000
_cell.length_b   1.000
_cell.length_c   1.000
_cell.angle_alpha   90.00
_cell.angle_beta   90.00
_cell.angle_gamma   90.00
#
_symmetry.space_group_name_H-M   'P 1'
#
loop_
_entity.id
_entity.type
_entity.pdbx_description
1 polymer ?
#
loop_
_entity_poly.entity_id
_entity_poly.type
_entity_poly.pdbx_seq_one_letter_code
_entity_poly.pdbx_strand_id
1 'polypeptide(L)'
;MLHNRLDRFISTSQGAEQGYQGFRTLHKHIQLEPEALRDPARRPKRFRFEVAWLREQNCEETIRLGWTAKVKSGNAAAVPDHIRNLCVHLLQWERGAVGNIRSQIRRLRERILAIRRGPLNTNSIKLLEELKSELEECLAREEIL
;
A
#
# COMPACT_ATOMS: atom_id res chain seq x y z
N MET A 1 5.98 23.23 -21.28
CA MET A 1 6.91 23.61 -20.20
C MET A 1 7.22 22.36 -19.38
N LEU A 2 8.35 21.71 -19.66
CA LEU A 2 8.90 20.58 -18.91
C LEU A 2 10.39 20.84 -18.76
N HIS A 3 10.85 21.01 -17.52
CA HIS A 3 12.17 20.67 -16.98
C HIS A 3 12.54 21.67 -15.88
N ASN A 4 12.51 21.22 -14.63
CA ASN A 4 13.43 21.74 -13.62
C ASN A 4 14.06 20.54 -12.91
N ARG A 5 15.32 20.32 -13.26
CA ARG A 5 16.21 19.28 -12.75
C ARG A 5 16.73 19.72 -11.38
N LEU A 6 16.63 18.85 -10.38
CA LEU A 6 17.25 18.99 -9.07
C LEU A 6 18.72 18.51 -9.07
N ASP A 7 19.45 18.68 -10.17
CA ASP A 7 20.84 18.21 -10.31
C ASP A 7 21.90 19.29 -9.99
N ARG A 8 21.54 20.38 -9.30
CA ARG A 8 22.44 21.55 -9.15
C ARG A 8 22.76 21.97 -7.71
N PHE A 9 23.02 21.01 -6.82
CA PHE A 9 23.53 21.35 -5.47
C PHE A 9 24.85 20.69 -5.07
N ILE A 10 25.54 19.98 -5.96
CA ILE A 10 26.89 19.46 -5.64
C ILE A 10 27.88 19.88 -6.72
N SER A 11 28.13 21.18 -6.82
CA SER A 11 29.42 21.67 -7.33
C SER A 11 29.57 23.15 -7.04
N THR A 12 30.21 23.48 -5.91
CA THR A 12 31.24 24.51 -5.81
C THR A 12 31.96 24.25 -4.49
N SER A 13 33.02 23.46 -4.56
CA SER A 13 34.01 23.30 -3.51
C SER A 13 35.00 24.46 -3.60
N GLN A 14 34.95 25.40 -2.66
CA GLN A 14 36.13 26.17 -2.32
C GLN A 14 36.07 26.68 -0.88
N GLY A 15 36.98 26.16 -0.06
CA GLY A 15 37.44 26.80 1.17
C GLY A 15 36.64 26.50 2.43
N ALA A 16 37.06 25.47 3.17
CA ALA A 16 37.52 25.64 4.55
C ALA A 16 37.89 24.26 5.09
N GLU A 17 39.20 24.02 5.12
CA GLU A 17 39.80 22.98 5.92
C GLU A 17 39.45 23.19 7.40
N GLN A 18 39.02 22.13 8.08
CA GLN A 18 39.62 21.59 9.31
C GLN A 18 38.59 20.82 10.14
N GLY A 19 38.82 19.51 10.23
CA GLY A 19 38.48 18.72 11.41
C GLY A 19 37.10 18.08 11.48
N TYR A 20 36.85 17.01 10.72
CA TYR A 20 35.96 15.94 11.18
C TYR A 20 36.46 14.58 10.67
N GLN A 21 36.91 13.74 11.59
CA GLN A 21 37.24 12.33 11.34
C GLN A 21 35.95 11.55 11.06
N GLY A 22 35.88 10.85 9.94
CA GLY A 22 34.80 9.88 9.70
C GLY A 22 34.72 9.38 8.27
N PHE A 23 34.63 8.06 8.16
CA PHE A 23 34.27 7.27 6.97
C PHE A 23 35.38 6.99 5.95
N ARG A 24 36.00 5.82 6.17
CA ARG A 24 36.75 5.07 5.15
C ARG A 24 35.84 4.79 3.95
N THR A 25 36.33 5.22 2.80
CA THR A 25 35.76 5.08 1.46
C THR A 25 35.51 3.61 1.11
N LEU A 26 34.24 3.19 1.02
CA LEU A 26 33.87 1.97 0.30
C LEU A 26 33.79 2.31 -1.20
N HIS A 27 34.94 2.19 -1.88
CA HIS A 27 35.00 2.21 -3.34
C HIS A 27 34.32 0.95 -3.91
N LYS A 28 33.10 1.18 -4.42
CA LYS A 28 32.34 0.50 -5.48
C LYS A 28 32.99 -0.72 -6.16
N HIS A 29 32.17 -1.76 -6.31
CA HIS A 29 31.96 -2.39 -7.62
C HIS A 29 30.46 -2.55 -7.84
N ILE A 30 29.85 -1.64 -8.60
CA ILE A 30 28.50 -1.84 -9.11
C ILE A 30 28.67 -2.71 -10.35
N GLN A 31 28.48 -4.02 -10.20
CA GLN A 31 28.20 -4.87 -11.36
C GLN A 31 26.78 -4.52 -11.82
N LEU A 32 26.70 -3.72 -12.87
CA LEU A 32 25.49 -3.60 -13.68
C LEU A 32 25.36 -4.89 -14.48
N GLU A 33 24.77 -5.91 -13.87
CA GLU A 33 24.23 -7.04 -14.64
C GLU A 33 23.16 -6.49 -15.61
N PRO A 34 23.12 -6.94 -16.87
CA PRO A 34 22.12 -6.47 -17.82
C PRO A 34 20.74 -6.93 -17.33
N GLU A 35 20.03 -5.98 -16.71
CA GLU A 35 18.65 -6.06 -16.23
C GLU A 35 17.63 -6.47 -17.34
N ALA A 36 18.10 -6.55 -18.59
CA ALA A 36 17.33 -6.73 -19.81
C ALA A 36 16.92 -8.18 -20.14
N LEU A 37 17.31 -9.19 -19.35
CA LEU A 37 16.90 -10.60 -19.59
C LEU A 37 15.97 -11.20 -18.54
N ARG A 38 15.59 -10.43 -17.51
CA ARG A 38 14.68 -10.95 -16.47
C ARG A 38 13.25 -10.62 -16.82
N ASP A 39 12.52 -11.64 -17.29
CA ASP A 39 11.07 -11.61 -17.51
C ASP A 39 10.37 -10.86 -16.35
N PRO A 40 9.77 -9.67 -16.62
CA PRO A 40 9.11 -8.87 -15.60
C PRO A 40 8.02 -9.64 -14.85
N ALA A 41 7.44 -10.67 -15.47
CA ALA A 41 6.42 -11.53 -14.89
C ALA A 41 6.92 -12.40 -13.72
N ARG A 42 8.25 -12.56 -13.54
CA ARG A 42 8.84 -13.43 -12.51
C ARG A 42 9.45 -12.69 -11.33
N ARG A 43 9.35 -11.35 -11.25
CA ARG A 43 9.76 -10.64 -10.05
C ARG A 43 8.70 -10.87 -8.96
N PRO A 44 9.04 -11.47 -7.80
CA PRO A 44 8.08 -11.55 -6.70
C PRO A 44 7.63 -10.13 -6.37
N LYS A 45 6.31 -9.91 -6.33
CA LYS A 45 5.71 -8.61 -5.98
C LYS A 45 6.32 -8.20 -4.64
N ARG A 46 7.13 -7.12 -4.64
CA ARG A 46 7.70 -6.59 -3.40
C ARG A 46 6.55 -6.13 -2.53
N PHE A 47 6.61 -6.44 -1.24
CA PHE A 47 5.65 -5.91 -0.28
C PHE A 47 5.66 -4.38 -0.35
N ARG A 48 4.47 -3.79 -0.47
CA ARG A 48 4.24 -2.35 -0.39
C ARG A 48 3.04 -2.13 0.50
N PHE A 49 3.17 -1.21 1.44
CA PHE A 49 2.05 -0.77 2.24
C PHE A 49 1.24 0.25 1.42
N GLU A 50 -0.07 0.07 1.33
CA GLU A 50 -0.94 0.99 0.61
C GLU A 50 -1.63 1.93 1.58
N VAL A 51 -1.67 3.22 1.25
CA VAL A 51 -2.31 4.24 2.08
C VAL A 51 -3.80 3.95 2.29
N ALA A 52 -4.43 3.30 1.30
CA ALA A 52 -5.81 2.83 1.37
C ALA A 52 -6.07 1.94 2.60
N TRP A 53 -5.09 1.14 3.03
CA TRP A 53 -5.25 0.22 4.14
C TRP A 53 -5.49 0.93 5.47
N LEU A 54 -4.98 2.16 5.64
CA LEU A 54 -5.21 2.95 6.86
C LEU A 54 -6.68 3.36 7.06
N ARG A 55 -7.50 3.31 6.00
CA ARG A 55 -8.93 3.63 6.08
C ARG A 55 -9.79 2.45 6.52
N GLU A 56 -9.24 1.24 6.50
CA GLU A 56 -9.95 0.03 6.88
C GLU A 56 -9.84 -0.20 8.40
N GLN A 57 -11.00 -0.40 9.05
CA GLN A 57 -11.09 -0.54 10.51
C GLN A 57 -10.20 -1.67 11.07
N ASN A 58 -9.93 -2.70 10.26
CA ASN A 58 -9.19 -3.89 10.67
C ASN A 58 -7.68 -3.81 10.40
N CYS A 59 -7.19 -2.74 9.77
CA CYS A 59 -5.77 -2.61 9.45
C CYS A 59 -4.92 -2.47 10.73
N GLU A 60 -5.32 -1.61 11.66
CA GLU A 60 -4.59 -1.41 12.92
C GLU A 60 -4.53 -2.70 13.75
N GLU A 61 -5.67 -3.41 13.84
CA GLU A 61 -5.73 -4.70 14.53
C GLU A 61 -4.83 -5.74 13.85
N THR A 62 -4.85 -5.81 12.51
CA THR A 62 -3.96 -6.71 11.75
C THR A 62 -2.48 -6.39 12.01
N ILE A 63 -2.12 -5.11 12.11
CA ILE A 63 -0.76 -4.69 12.44
C ILE A 63 -0.38 -5.14 13.85
N ARG A 64 -1.26 -4.90 14.84
CA ARG A 64 -1.03 -5.31 16.23
C ARG A 64 -0.89 -6.82 16.37
N LEU A 65 -1.74 -7.60 15.71
CA LEU A 65 -1.68 -9.07 15.72
C LEU A 65 -0.40 -9.59 15.06
N GLY A 66 -0.06 -9.06 13.87
CA GLY A 66 1.16 -9.43 13.15
C GLY A 66 2.44 -9.08 13.90
N TRP A 67 2.43 -7.96 14.64
CA TRP A 67 3.56 -7.52 15.44
C TRP A 67 3.73 -8.33 16.73
N THR A 68 2.63 -8.65 17.43
CA THR A 68 2.64 -9.40 18.70
C THR A 68 2.72 -10.91 18.53
N ALA A 69 2.61 -11.42 17.30
CA ALA A 69 2.84 -12.82 16.98
C ALA A 69 4.20 -13.27 17.52
N LYS A 70 4.21 -14.36 18.31
CA LYS A 70 5.40 -14.88 18.99
C LYS A 70 6.54 -15.12 18.00
N VAL A 71 7.57 -14.28 18.06
CA VAL A 71 8.85 -14.54 17.38
C VAL A 71 9.71 -15.40 18.31
N LYS A 72 10.39 -16.40 17.74
CA LYS A 72 11.15 -17.42 18.49
C LYS A 72 12.36 -16.87 19.27
N SER A 73 12.70 -15.60 19.12
CA SER A 73 13.86 -14.95 19.77
C SER A 73 13.41 -13.73 20.57
N GLY A 74 13.60 -13.75 21.89
CA GLY A 74 13.28 -12.65 22.80
C GLY A 74 14.27 -11.46 22.78
N ASN A 75 15.07 -11.31 21.73
CA ASN A 75 16.11 -10.28 21.63
C ASN A 75 15.80 -9.27 20.51
N ALA A 76 16.36 -8.06 20.61
CA ALA A 76 16.21 -6.98 19.61
C ALA A 76 16.60 -7.37 18.16
N ALA A 77 17.34 -8.47 17.98
CA ALA A 77 17.58 -9.09 16.67
C ALA A 77 16.32 -9.66 15.99
N ALA A 78 15.17 -9.69 16.69
CA ALA A 78 13.89 -10.18 16.22
C ALA A 78 13.08 -9.17 15.39
N VAL A 79 13.46 -7.89 15.35
CA VAL A 79 12.70 -6.85 14.60
C VAL A 79 12.49 -7.22 13.12
N PRO A 80 13.49 -7.70 12.36
CA PRO A 80 13.27 -8.16 10.99
C PRO A 80 12.25 -9.31 10.88
N ASP A 81 12.18 -10.17 11.88
CA ASP A 81 11.24 -11.29 11.92
C ASP A 81 9.81 -10.82 12.24
N HIS A 82 9.67 -9.85 13.15
CA HIS A 82 8.39 -9.16 13.39
C HIS A 82 7.90 -8.45 12.12
N ILE A 83 8.78 -7.75 11.39
CA ILE A 83 8.43 -7.10 10.13
C ILE A 83 8.00 -8.15 9.09
N ARG A 84 8.72 -9.27 8.97
CA ARG A 84 8.35 -10.34 8.04
C ARG A 84 6.98 -10.92 8.38
N ASN A 85 6.71 -11.20 9.66
CA ASN A 85 5.43 -11.71 10.11
C ASN A 85 4.29 -10.71 9.87
N LEU A 86 4.54 -9.43 10.13
CA LEU A 86 3.61 -8.35 9.83
C LEU A 86 3.27 -8.29 8.33
N CYS A 87 4.28 -8.35 7.46
CA CYS A 87 4.08 -8.36 6.01
C CYS A 87 3.22 -9.55 5.56
N VAL A 88 3.43 -10.74 6.14
CA VAL A 88 2.62 -11.94 5.82
C VAL A 88 1.16 -11.73 6.24
N HIS A 89 0.92 -11.22 7.46
CA HIS A 89 -0.44 -10.97 7.95
C HIS A 89 -1.16 -9.91 7.12
N LEU A 90 -0.48 -8.81 6.79
CA LEU A 90 -1.04 -7.75 5.95
C LEU A 90 -1.37 -8.25 4.54
N LEU A 91 -0.49 -9.02 3.90
CA LEU A 91 -0.77 -9.59 2.58
C LEU A 91 -1.93 -10.58 2.59
N GLN A 92 -2.09 -11.34 3.66
CA GLN A 92 -3.22 -12.25 3.80
C GLN A 92 -4.54 -11.50 4.02
N TRP A 93 -4.51 -10.46 4.85
CA TRP A 93 -5.64 -9.59 5.13
C TRP A 93 -6.07 -8.79 3.90
N GLU A 94 -5.13 -8.18 3.19
CA GLU A 94 -5.38 -7.37 1.97
C GLU A 94 -6.15 -8.18 0.92
N ARG A 95 -5.79 -9.44 0.68
CA ARG A 95 -6.51 -10.31 -0.26
C ARG A 95 -7.98 -10.47 0.11
N GLY A 96 -8.28 -10.53 1.41
CA GLY A 96 -9.65 -10.54 1.93
C GLY A 96 -10.33 -9.18 1.79
N ALA A 97 -9.65 -8.09 2.14
CA ALA A 97 -10.18 -6.74 2.09
C ALA A 97 -10.52 -6.29 0.65
N VAL A 98 -9.59 -6.47 -0.29
CA VAL A 98 -9.76 -6.16 -1.72
C VAL A 98 -10.84 -7.05 -2.34
N GLY A 99 -10.90 -8.33 -1.96
CA GLY A 99 -11.98 -9.24 -2.36
C GLY A 99 -13.36 -8.81 -1.83
N ASN A 100 -13.39 -8.29 -0.61
CA ASN A 100 -14.60 -7.79 0.03
C ASN A 100 -15.12 -6.53 -0.67
N ILE A 101 -14.24 -5.57 -1.00
CA ILE A 101 -14.64 -4.33 -1.70
C ILE A 101 -15.29 -4.63 -3.06
N ARG A 102 -14.67 -5.48 -3.90
CA ARG A 102 -15.28 -5.88 -5.18
C ARG A 102 -16.62 -6.59 -5.01
N SER A 103 -16.74 -7.44 -3.98
CA SER A 103 -17.98 -8.13 -3.66
C SER A 103 -19.07 -7.17 -3.17
N GLN A 104 -18.69 -6.16 -2.38
CA GLN A 104 -19.58 -5.11 -1.89
C GLN A 104 -20.08 -4.23 -3.03
N ILE A 105 -19.22 -3.81 -3.96
CA ILE A 105 -19.59 -3.08 -5.19
C ILE A 105 -20.63 -3.87 -5.98
N ARG A 106 -20.40 -5.17 -6.20
CA ARG A 106 -21.34 -6.04 -6.91
C ARG A 106 -22.70 -6.09 -6.20
N ARG A 107 -22.70 -6.33 -4.88
CA ARG A 107 -23.92 -6.39 -4.05
C ARG A 107 -24.71 -5.08 -4.10
N LEU A 108 -24.02 -3.94 -4.01
CA LEU A 108 -24.65 -2.62 -4.09
C LEU A 108 -25.28 -2.37 -5.47
N ARG A 109 -24.59 -2.72 -6.56
CA ARG A 109 -25.15 -2.65 -7.92
C ARG A 109 -26.39 -3.52 -8.08
N GLU A 110 -26.36 -4.77 -7.60
CA GLU A 110 -27.52 -5.68 -7.64
C GLU A 110 -28.71 -5.12 -6.86
N ARG A 111 -28.47 -4.56 -5.67
CA ARG A 111 -29.52 -3.98 -4.81
C ARG A 111 -30.12 -2.71 -5.41
N ILE A 112 -29.30 -1.85 -6.02
CA ILE A 112 -29.73 -0.68 -6.80
C ILE A 112 -30.64 -1.10 -7.96
N LEU A 113 -30.25 -2.15 -8.71
CA LEU A 113 -31.05 -2.68 -9.81
C LEU A 113 -32.39 -3.26 -9.32
N ALA A 114 -32.40 -3.96 -8.19
CA ALA A 114 -33.61 -4.52 -7.60
C ALA A 114 -34.62 -3.43 -7.22
N ILE A 115 -34.16 -2.36 -6.57
CA ILE A 115 -35.01 -1.22 -6.19
C ILE A 115 -35.56 -0.51 -7.43
N ARG A 116 -34.72 -0.30 -8.46
CA ARG A 116 -35.12 0.33 -9.73
C ARG A 116 -36.17 -0.46 -10.51
N ARG A 117 -36.21 -1.79 -10.35
CA ARG A 117 -37.22 -2.66 -10.97
C ARG A 117 -38.55 -2.68 -10.21
N GLY A 118 -38.55 -2.27 -8.95
CA GLY A 118 -39.74 -2.17 -8.12
C GLY A 118 -40.46 -0.82 -8.26
N PRO A 119 -41.59 -0.65 -7.54
CA PRO A 119 -42.31 0.61 -7.50
C PRO A 119 -41.48 1.69 -6.81
N LEU A 120 -41.24 2.80 -7.53
CA LEU A 120 -40.51 3.94 -7.00
C LEU A 120 -41.43 4.79 -6.12
N ASN A 121 -41.23 4.69 -4.80
CA ASN A 121 -41.83 5.59 -3.82
C ASN A 121 -40.75 6.46 -3.15
N THR A 122 -41.17 7.46 -2.36
CA THR A 122 -40.26 8.39 -1.70
C THR A 122 -39.18 7.68 -0.84
N ASN A 123 -39.53 6.58 -0.17
CA ASN A 123 -38.58 5.81 0.62
C ASN A 123 -37.58 5.04 -0.24
N SER A 124 -38.04 4.50 -1.37
CA SER A 124 -37.20 3.78 -2.34
C SER A 124 -36.22 4.72 -3.05
N ILE A 125 -36.64 5.97 -3.29
CA ILE A 125 -35.76 7.01 -3.85
C ILE A 125 -34.66 7.39 -2.85
N LYS A 126 -35.01 7.63 -1.58
CA LYS A 126 -34.01 7.91 -0.53
C LYS A 126 -33.02 6.77 -0.36
N LEU A 127 -33.51 5.53 -0.28
CA LEU A 127 -32.65 4.35 -0.18
C LEU A 127 -31.74 4.20 -1.41
N LEU A 128 -32.23 4.56 -2.61
CA LEU A 128 -31.43 4.53 -3.83
C LEU A 128 -30.29 5.57 -3.79
N GLU A 129 -30.54 6.76 -3.26
CA GLU A 129 -29.51 7.79 -3.07
C GLU A 129 -28.45 7.34 -2.07
N GLU A 130 -28.86 6.77 -0.94
CA GLU A 130 -27.96 6.19 0.07
C GLU A 130 -27.07 5.10 -0.52
N LEU A 131 -27.66 4.13 -1.24
CA LEU A 131 -26.91 3.03 -1.85
C LEU A 131 -25.96 3.49 -2.96
N LYS A 132 -26.31 4.56 -3.69
CA LYS A 132 -25.42 5.17 -4.68
C LYS A 132 -24.23 5.84 -4.02
N SER A 133 -24.45 6.58 -2.94
CA SER A 133 -23.38 7.19 -2.15
C SER A 133 -22.42 6.12 -1.61
N GLU A 134 -22.95 5.02 -1.04
CA GLU A 134 -22.13 3.90 -0.57
C GLU A 134 -21.35 3.23 -1.72
N LEU A 135 -21.95 3.13 -2.91
CA LEU A 135 -21.29 2.59 -4.10
C LEU A 135 -20.15 3.48 -4.59
N GLU A 136 -20.35 4.80 -4.63
CA GLU A 136 -19.32 5.77 -4.99
C GLU A 136 -18.13 5.71 -4.05
N GLU A 137 -18.39 5.60 -2.74
CA GLU A 137 -17.33 5.42 -1.75
C GLU A 137 -16.55 4.12 -1.98
N CYS A 138 -17.24 3.00 -2.23
CA CYS A 138 -16.59 1.73 -2.52
C CYS A 138 -15.74 1.78 -3.80
N LEU A 139 -16.20 2.48 -4.84
CA LEU A 139 -15.44 2.65 -6.09
C LEU A 139 -14.21 3.54 -5.87
N ALA A 140 -14.35 4.65 -5.14
CA ALA A 140 -13.20 5.50 -4.79
C ALA A 140 -12.15 4.75 -3.96
N ARG A 141 -12.57 3.77 -3.15
CA ARG A 141 -11.66 2.86 -2.44
C ARG A 141 -10.99 1.86 -3.39
N GLU A 142 -11.69 1.34 -4.39
CA GLU A 142 -11.11 0.45 -5.40
C GLU A 142 -10.04 1.14 -6.26
N GLU A 143 -10.23 2.43 -6.60
CA GLU A 143 -9.29 3.20 -7.42
C GLU A 143 -7.90 3.42 -6.77
N ILE A 144 -7.80 3.27 -5.45
CA ILE A 144 -6.57 3.51 -4.67
C ILE A 144 -5.88 2.21 -4.20
N LEU A 145 -6.43 1.04 -4.56
CA LEU A 145 -5.87 -0.30 -4.35
C LEU A 145 -5.10 -0.78 -5.60
#